data_AF-A0A7J0DVM2-F1
#
_entry.id   AF-A0A7J0DVM2-F1
#
_cell.length_a   1.000
_cell.length_b   1.000
_cell.length_c   1.000
_cell.angle_alpha   90.00
_cell.angle_beta   90.00
_cell.angle_gamma   90.00
#
_symmetry.space_group_name_H-M   'P 1'
#
loop_
_entity.id
_entity.type
_entity.pdbx_description
1 polymer ?
#
loop_
_entity_poly.entity_id
_entity_poly.type
_entity_poly.pdbx_seq_one_letter_code
_entity_poly.pdbx_strand_id
1 'polypeptide(L)'
;MQGGGVNINAVACAACSVPFHLEHKTAQTLIFEAKVRSQFPVLGSLALQAWIKARIMECEKELEVVKKELAVQEEKKKSQDLKSRGKQPMVCATTTTTKKWKVKQHQALFG
;
A
#
# COMPACT_ATOMS: atom_id res chain seq x y z
N MET A 1 -9.09 -41.86 22.05
CA MET A 1 -9.89 -40.72 21.60
C MET A 1 -10.71 -41.18 20.41
N GLN A 2 -12.01 -41.44 20.59
CA GLN A 2 -12.89 -41.84 19.47
C GLN A 2 -13.13 -40.59 18.62
N GLY A 3 -12.72 -40.65 17.35
CA GLY A 3 -12.97 -39.59 16.39
C GLY A 3 -14.48 -39.45 16.17
N GLY A 4 -15.02 -38.28 16.52
CA GLY A 4 -16.40 -37.93 16.18
C GLY A 4 -16.54 -37.89 14.65
N GLY A 5 -17.19 -38.90 14.09
CA GLY A 5 -17.48 -38.95 12.66
C GLY A 5 -18.37 -37.78 12.24
N VAL A 6 -18.14 -37.26 11.04
CA VAL A 6 -19.00 -36.23 10.44
C VAL A 6 -20.37 -36.84 10.18
N ASN A 7 -21.43 -36.26 10.76
CA ASN A 7 -22.80 -36.71 10.50
C ASN A 7 -23.19 -36.31 9.08
N ILE A 8 -23.15 -37.28 8.16
CA ILE A 8 -23.41 -37.09 6.73
C ILE A 8 -24.83 -36.54 6.49
N ASN A 9 -25.81 -36.94 7.31
CA ASN A 9 -27.18 -36.44 7.20
C ASN A 9 -27.25 -34.95 7.53
N ALA A 10 -26.51 -34.48 8.55
CA ALA A 10 -26.45 -33.06 8.87
C ALA A 10 -25.80 -32.23 7.75
N VAL A 11 -24.75 -32.77 7.10
CA VAL A 11 -24.10 -32.13 5.94
C VAL A 11 -25.03 -32.06 4.74
N ALA A 12 -25.73 -33.15 4.44
CA ALA A 12 -26.71 -33.20 3.34
C ALA A 12 -27.87 -32.22 3.60
N CYS A 13 -28.42 -32.20 4.81
CA CYS A 13 -29.47 -31.23 5.18
C CYS A 13 -28.98 -29.78 5.05
N ALA A 14 -27.77 -29.47 5.49
CA ALA A 14 -27.21 -28.12 5.35
C ALA A 14 -26.99 -27.72 3.88
N ALA A 15 -26.51 -28.65 3.05
CA ALA A 15 -26.32 -28.42 1.62
C ALA A 15 -27.66 -28.23 0.89
N CYS A 16 -28.65 -29.08 1.15
CA CYS A 16 -29.98 -28.96 0.53
C CYS A 16 -30.77 -27.74 1.02
N SER A 17 -30.35 -27.10 2.11
CA SER A 17 -30.98 -25.88 2.65
C SER A 17 -30.42 -24.59 2.03
N VAL A 18 -29.36 -24.66 1.22
CA VAL A 18 -28.81 -23.51 0.52
C VAL A 18 -29.20 -23.52 -0.97
N PRO A 19 -29.29 -22.36 -1.64
CA PRO A 19 -29.50 -22.31 -3.08
C PRO A 19 -28.47 -23.15 -3.84
N PHE A 20 -28.90 -23.82 -4.92
CA PHE A 20 -28.07 -24.73 -5.72
C PHE A 20 -26.69 -24.16 -6.10
N HIS A 21 -26.63 -22.87 -6.48
CA HIS A 21 -25.40 -22.20 -6.86
C HIS A 21 -24.40 -21.99 -5.70
N LEU A 22 -24.81 -22.24 -4.44
CA LEU A 22 -24.00 -22.14 -3.24
C LEU A 22 -23.69 -23.50 -2.60
N GLU A 23 -24.32 -24.59 -3.03
CA GLU A 23 -24.11 -25.93 -2.45
C GLU A 23 -22.64 -26.33 -2.46
N HIS A 24 -21.96 -26.14 -3.60
CA HIS A 24 -20.54 -26.46 -3.74
C HIS A 24 -19.65 -25.62 -2.79
N LYS A 25 -19.91 -24.31 -2.69
CA LYS A 25 -19.18 -23.43 -1.75
C LYS A 25 -19.44 -23.80 -0.30
N THR A 26 -20.66 -24.22 0.00
CA THR A 26 -21.08 -24.67 1.33
C THR A 26 -20.36 -25.95 1.71
N ALA A 27 -20.32 -26.94 0.82
CA ALA A 27 -19.56 -28.17 1.01
C ALA A 27 -18.06 -27.89 1.23
N GLN A 28 -17.45 -27.02 0.41
CA GLN A 28 -16.06 -26.61 0.59
C GLN A 28 -15.82 -25.94 1.94
N THR A 29 -16.73 -25.08 2.39
CA THR A 29 -16.65 -24.39 3.68
C THR A 29 -16.72 -25.38 4.83
N LEU A 30 -17.64 -26.34 4.79
CA LEU A 30 -17.76 -27.38 5.82
C LEU A 30 -16.52 -28.28 5.89
N ILE A 31 -15.96 -28.66 4.73
CA ILE A 31 -14.71 -29.42 4.67
C ILE A 31 -13.56 -28.62 5.28
N PHE A 32 -13.47 -27.32 4.95
CA PHE A 32 -12.46 -26.44 5.52
C PHE A 32 -12.60 -26.32 7.03
N GLU A 33 -13.80 -26.07 7.56
CA GLU A 33 -14.03 -25.98 9.00
C GLU A 33 -13.66 -27.28 9.73
N ALA A 34 -14.00 -28.43 9.16
CA ALA A 34 -13.64 -29.72 9.73
C ALA A 34 -12.11 -29.90 9.81
N LYS A 35 -11.38 -29.51 8.75
CA LYS A 35 -9.91 -29.49 8.75
C LYS A 35 -9.33 -28.51 9.75
N VAL A 36 -9.94 -27.33 9.92
CA VAL A 36 -9.45 -26.35 10.90
C VAL A 36 -9.69 -26.85 12.31
N ARG A 37 -10.81 -27.51 12.60
CA ARG A 37 -11.07 -28.11 13.92
C ARG A 37 -10.11 -29.26 14.26
N SER A 38 -9.51 -29.93 13.28
CA SER A 38 -8.45 -30.92 13.60
C SER A 38 -7.15 -30.24 14.07
N GLN A 39 -6.88 -29.01 13.65
CA GLN A 39 -5.72 -28.22 14.08
C GLN A 39 -6.02 -27.38 15.34
N PHE A 40 -7.23 -26.84 15.44
CA PHE A 40 -7.71 -25.99 16.53
C PHE A 40 -8.98 -26.61 17.14
N PRO A 41 -8.86 -27.67 17.97
CA PRO A 41 -10.00 -28.48 18.41
C PRO A 41 -11.00 -27.72 19.29
N VAL A 42 -10.56 -26.68 20.00
CA VAL A 42 -11.42 -25.92 20.92
C VAL A 42 -12.14 -24.78 20.19
N LEU A 43 -11.39 -23.95 19.47
CA LEU A 43 -11.91 -22.70 18.89
C LEU A 43 -12.17 -22.79 17.38
N GLY A 44 -11.72 -23.85 16.71
CA GLY A 44 -11.88 -24.05 15.27
C GLY A 44 -11.42 -22.85 14.46
N SER A 45 -12.26 -22.41 13.52
CA SER A 45 -12.02 -21.26 12.66
C SER A 45 -11.90 -19.92 13.39
N LEU A 46 -12.39 -19.81 14.62
CA LEU A 46 -12.25 -18.58 15.42
C LEU A 46 -10.79 -18.32 15.81
N ALA A 47 -10.02 -19.39 16.10
CA ALA A 47 -8.58 -19.25 16.37
C ALA A 47 -7.84 -18.69 15.15
N LEU A 48 -8.18 -19.20 13.96
CA LEU A 48 -7.59 -18.72 12.71
C LEU A 48 -7.96 -17.26 12.43
N GLN A 49 -9.22 -16.88 12.68
CA GLN A 49 -9.65 -15.49 12.54
C GLN A 49 -8.90 -14.55 13.50
N ALA A 50 -8.71 -14.95 14.75
CA ALA A 50 -7.96 -14.16 15.73
C ALA A 50 -6.50 -13.99 15.31
N TRP A 51 -5.87 -15.07 14.84
CA TRP A 51 -4.49 -15.04 14.35
C TRP A 51 -4.33 -14.10 13.13
N ILE A 52 -5.22 -14.21 12.14
CA ILE A 52 -5.19 -13.33 10.96
C ILE A 52 -5.38 -11.87 11.36
N LYS A 53 -6.32 -11.56 12.26
CA LYS A 53 -6.54 -10.19 12.76
C LYS A 53 -5.29 -9.64 13.45
N ALA A 54 -4.64 -10.44 14.30
CA ALA A 54 -3.40 -10.03 14.95
C ALA A 54 -2.30 -9.72 13.93
N ARG A 55 -2.15 -10.56 12.90
CA ARG A 55 -1.15 -10.36 11.85
C ARG A 55 -1.43 -9.12 10.99
N ILE A 56 -2.69 -8.82 10.69
CA ILE A 56 -3.07 -7.59 9.99
C ILE A 56 -2.67 -6.35 10.81
N MET A 57 -3.01 -6.32 12.10
CA MET A 57 -2.66 -5.20 12.98
C MET A 57 -1.14 -5.00 13.08
N GLU A 58 -0.37 -6.08 13.13
CA GLU A 58 1.09 -6.04 13.13
C GLU A 58 1.63 -5.44 11.82
N CYS A 59 1.15 -5.92 10.67
CA CYS A 59 1.55 -5.39 9.37
C CYS A 59 1.17 -3.92 9.19
N GLU A 60 0.00 -3.49 9.69
CA GLU A 60 -0.41 -2.09 9.68
C GLU A 60 0.56 -1.21 10.48
N LYS A 61 1.00 -1.69 11.65
CA LYS A 61 1.98 -0.99 12.49
C LYS A 61 3.35 -0.91 11.81
N GLU A 62 3.83 -1.99 11.23
CA GLU A 62 5.10 -2.01 10.47
C GLU A 62 5.04 -1.02 9.31
N LEU A 63 3.92 -1.00 8.57
CA LEU A 63 3.71 -0.09 7.46
C LEU A 63 3.67 1.38 7.89
N GLU A 64 3.10 1.68 9.06
CA GLU A 64 3.13 3.01 9.64
C GLU A 64 4.55 3.47 9.99
N VAL A 65 5.37 2.57 10.56
CA VAL A 65 6.79 2.85 10.86
C VAL A 65 7.55 3.16 9.59
N VAL A 66 7.44 2.31 8.56
CA VAL A 66 8.12 2.51 7.27
C VAL A 66 7.70 3.83 6.62
N LYS A 67 6.41 4.18 6.66
CA LYS A 67 5.92 5.48 6.15
C LYS A 67 6.56 6.66 6.87
N LYS A 68 6.66 6.61 8.21
CA LYS A 68 7.31 7.67 9.00
C LYS A 68 8.80 7.78 8.66
N GLU A 69 9.50 6.66 8.53
CA GLU A 69 10.90 6.64 8.14
C GLU A 69 11.13 7.23 6.75
N LEU A 70 10.27 6.91 5.78
CA LEU A 70 10.31 7.49 4.43
C LEU A 70 10.11 9.01 4.46
N ALA A 71 9.12 9.50 5.23
CA ALA A 71 8.87 10.93 5.37
C ALA A 71 10.10 11.68 5.94
N VAL A 72 10.74 11.13 6.99
CA VAL A 72 11.96 11.70 7.56
C VAL A 72 13.11 11.70 6.54
N GLN A 73 13.25 10.65 5.73
CA GLN A 73 14.26 10.61 4.68
C GLN A 73 14.01 11.65 3.58
N GLU A 74 12.77 11.87 3.18
CA GLU A 74 12.41 12.91 2.21
C GLU A 74 12.72 14.31 2.73
N GLU A 75 12.42 14.61 4.00
CA GLU A 75 12.77 15.88 4.64
C GLU A 75 14.30 16.10 4.71
N LYS A 76 15.06 15.05 5.02
CA LYS A 76 16.53 15.09 5.01
C LYS A 76 17.07 15.39 3.61
N LYS A 77 16.51 14.77 2.56
CA LYS A 77 16.88 15.04 1.16
C LYS A 77 16.60 16.49 0.77
N LYS A 78 15.41 17.01 1.08
CA LYS A 78 15.05 18.42 0.83
C LYS A 78 16.00 19.39 1.55
N SER A 79 16.35 19.09 2.80
CA SER A 79 17.26 19.92 3.61
C SER A 79 18.71 19.87 3.12
N GLN A 80 19.17 18.75 2.56
CA GLN A 80 20.49 18.64 1.93
C GLN A 80 20.54 19.39 0.60
N ASP A 81 19.48 19.33 -0.21
CA ASP A 81 19.41 20.02 -1.51
C ASP A 81 19.31 21.56 -1.36
N LEU A 82 18.70 22.05 -0.28
CA LEU A 82 18.74 23.47 0.08
C LEU A 82 20.14 23.93 0.54
N LYS A 83 20.88 23.06 1.25
CA LYS A 83 22.26 23.36 1.70
C LYS A 83 23.28 23.36 0.55
N SER A 84 23.07 22.55 -0.49
CA SER A 84 23.92 22.55 -1.69
C SER A 84 23.66 23.78 -2.59
N ARG A 85 22.41 24.29 -2.63
CA ARG A 85 22.06 25.52 -3.38
C ARG A 85 22.45 26.83 -2.68
N GLY A 86 22.66 26.82 -1.37
CA GLY A 86 23.13 28.00 -0.59
C GLY A 86 24.62 28.32 -0.71
N LYS A 87 25.41 27.52 -1.45
CA LYS A 87 26.82 27.80 -1.76
C LYS A 87 26.99 28.19 -3.23
N GLN A 88 26.33 29.26 -3.67
CA GLN A 88 26.90 30.02 -4.79
C GLN A 88 27.83 31.09 -4.21
N PRO A 89 29.10 31.18 -4.62
CA PRO A 89 29.91 32.35 -4.28
C PRO A 89 29.19 33.57 -4.87
N MET A 90 28.96 34.57 -4.03
CA MET A 90 28.49 35.89 -4.46
C MET A 90 29.51 36.44 -5.46
N VAL A 91 29.25 36.26 -6.75
CA VAL A 91 30.01 36.94 -7.81
C VAL A 91 29.52 38.38 -7.78
N CYS A 92 30.35 39.29 -7.26
CA CYS A 92 30.13 40.73 -7.35
C CYS A 92 29.91 41.11 -8.81
N ALA A 93 28.70 41.54 -9.14
CA ALA A 93 28.38 42.07 -10.46
C ALA A 93 29.11 43.41 -10.65
N THR A 94 30.24 43.41 -11.35
CA THR A 94 30.81 44.63 -11.93
C THR A 94 29.88 45.11 -13.04
N THR A 95 29.20 46.22 -12.79
CA THR A 95 28.40 46.95 -13.77
C THR A 95 29.30 47.53 -14.84
N THR A 96 29.50 46.82 -15.95
CA THR A 96 30.08 47.39 -17.17
C THR A 96 28.96 48.04 -17.98
N THR A 97 28.77 49.34 -17.76
CA THR A 97 27.97 50.21 -18.63
C THR A 97 28.60 50.28 -20.02
N THR A 98 27.98 49.65 -21.01
CA THR A 98 28.27 49.89 -22.43
C THR A 98 27.14 50.72 -23.06
N LYS A 99 27.47 51.97 -23.39
CA LYS A 99 26.61 52.92 -24.12
C LYS A 99 26.20 52.33 -25.47
N LYS A 100 24.91 52.05 -25.63
CA LYS A 100 24.30 51.58 -26.87
C LYS A 100 24.05 52.78 -27.79
N TRP A 101 24.91 52.99 -28.78
CA TRP A 101 24.68 53.95 -29.85
C TRP A 101 23.56 53.43 -30.76
N LYS A 102 22.45 54.17 -30.84
CA LYS A 102 21.38 53.94 -31.82
C LYS A 102 21.83 54.51 -33.17
N VAL A 103 22.13 53.64 -34.12
CA VAL A 103 22.18 54.01 -35.55
C VAL A 103 20.82 53.66 -36.15
N LYS A 104 20.09 54.70 -36.58
CA LYS A 104 18.90 54.60 -37.43
C LYS A 104 19.37 54.30 -38.85
N GLN A 105 18.85 53.24 -39.47
CA GLN A 105 18.81 53.15 -40.93
C GLN A 105 17.34 53.06 -41.39
N HIS A 106 17.04 53.91 -42.37
CA HIS A 106 15.77 54.05 -43.06
C HIS A 106 15.67 53.05 -44.22
N GLN A 107 14.50 52.41 -44.33
CA GLN A 107 13.58 52.34 -45.49
C GLN A 107 14.06 51.81 -46.86
N ALA A 108 13.37 50.79 -47.37
CA ALA A 108 12.87 50.62 -48.76
C ALA A 108 11.93 49.39 -48.78
N LEU A 109 10.60 49.51 -48.90
CA LEU A 109 9.80 49.69 -50.14
C LEU A 109 10.15 48.68 -51.24
N PHE A 110 9.45 47.53 -51.25
CA PHE A 110 8.99 46.85 -52.46
C PHE A 110 7.76 46.00 -52.07
N GLY A 111 6.62 46.36 -52.64
CA GLY A 111 5.32 45.70 -52.58
C GLY A 111 4.45 46.35 -53.64
#